data_AF-A0A1Q7RKD4-F1
#
_entry.id   AF-A0A1Q7RKD4-F1
#
_cell.length_a   1.000
_cell.length_b   1.000
_cell.length_c   1.000
_cell.angle_alpha   90.00
_cell.angle_beta   90.00
_cell.angle_gamma   90.00
#
_symmetry.space_group_name_H-M   'P 1'
#
loop_
_entity.id
_entity.type
_entity.pdbx_description
1 polymer ?
#
loop_
_entity_poly.entity_id
_entity_poly.type
_entity_poly.pdbx_seq_one_letter_code
_entity_poly.pdbx_strand_id
1 'polypeptide(L)'
;MTPPGAPVIRVGISACLLGQAVRYDGGHKRDSIIIEALGCLFEWVPVCPEVEAGLGVPREPLALEGSPGAPEDEQRLQAVRRRDEFVERVLSYRRSLRLRNNA
;
A
#
# COMPACT_ATOMS: atom_id res chain seq x y z
N MET A 1 21.84 -7.28 -14.85
CA MET A 1 22.96 -6.32 -14.67
C MET A 1 22.66 -5.12 -15.54
N THR A 2 22.19 -4.04 -14.92
CA THR A 2 21.94 -2.77 -15.62
C THR A 2 23.30 -2.09 -15.91
N PRO A 3 23.55 -1.60 -17.13
CA PRO A 3 24.81 -0.92 -17.43
C PRO A 3 24.94 0.36 -16.57
N PRO A 4 26.16 0.71 -16.12
CA PRO A 4 26.39 1.91 -15.32
C PRO A 4 26.02 3.15 -16.15
N GLY A 5 25.05 3.94 -15.65
CA GLY A 5 24.62 5.21 -16.25
C GLY A 5 23.19 5.24 -16.82
N ALA A 6 22.47 4.11 -16.90
CA ALA A 6 21.06 4.13 -17.24
C ALA A 6 20.20 4.56 -16.03
N PRO A 7 19.20 5.45 -16.19
CA PRO A 7 18.33 5.83 -15.09
C PRO A 7 17.55 4.61 -14.60
N VAL A 8 17.66 4.32 -13.30
CA VAL A 8 16.94 3.23 -12.66
C VAL A 8 15.47 3.64 -12.50
N ILE A 9 14.56 2.84 -13.05
CA ILE A 9 13.12 3.11 -12.93
C ILE A 9 12.69 2.72 -11.51
N ARG A 10 12.17 3.69 -10.76
CA ARG A 10 11.68 3.48 -9.40
C ARG A 10 10.20 3.13 -9.43
N VAL A 11 9.83 2.04 -8.78
CA VAL A 11 8.44 1.54 -8.77
C VAL A 11 7.97 1.30 -7.34
N GLY A 12 6.83 1.91 -7.00
CA GLY A 12 6.16 1.66 -5.73
C GLY A 12 5.60 0.24 -5.67
N ILE A 13 5.90 -0.49 -4.60
CA ILE A 13 5.41 -1.86 -4.37
C ILE A 13 4.91 -2.00 -2.94
N SER A 14 3.83 -2.78 -2.75
CA SER A 14 3.35 -3.10 -1.41
C SER A 14 4.45 -3.74 -0.58
N ALA A 15 4.83 -3.10 0.53
CA ALA A 15 5.93 -3.51 1.39
C ALA A 15 5.84 -4.98 1.85
N CYS A 16 4.63 -5.50 2.05
CA CYS A 16 4.40 -6.89 2.43
C CYS A 16 4.81 -7.90 1.33
N LEU A 17 4.81 -7.50 0.05
CA LEU A 17 5.29 -8.33 -1.07
C LEU A 17 6.81 -8.46 -1.09
N LEU A 18 7.53 -7.51 -0.48
CA LEU A 18 8.98 -7.60 -0.28
C LEU A 18 9.35 -8.40 0.98
N GLY A 19 8.38 -8.91 1.73
CA GLY A 19 8.60 -9.68 2.96
C GLY A 19 8.60 -8.84 4.24
N GLN A 20 8.25 -7.55 4.18
CA GLN A 20 8.10 -6.76 5.41
C GLN A 20 6.86 -7.23 6.18
N ALA A 21 7.01 -7.43 7.49
CA ALA A 21 5.96 -7.88 8.40
C ALA A 21 4.98 -6.74 8.74
N VAL A 22 4.28 -6.23 7.73
CA VAL A 22 3.40 -5.05 7.82
C VAL A 22 1.93 -5.37 7.56
N ARG A 23 1.57 -6.65 7.35
CA ARG A 23 0.17 -7.05 7.17
C ARG A 23 -0.62 -6.89 8.47
N TYR A 24 -1.95 -6.84 8.35
CA TYR A 24 -2.84 -6.72 9.50
C TYR A 24 -2.66 -7.84 10.54
N ASP A 25 -2.26 -9.04 10.10
CA ASP A 25 -2.01 -10.22 10.93
C ASP A 25 -0.58 -10.29 11.49
N GLY A 26 0.25 -9.27 11.26
CA GLY A 26 1.65 -9.26 11.66
C GLY A 26 2.57 -10.04 10.72
N GLY A 27 2.04 -10.65 9.66
CA GLY A 27 2.82 -11.40 8.67
C GLY A 27 3.26 -10.56 7.47
N HIS A 28 3.70 -11.27 6.44
CA HIS A 28 4.02 -10.73 5.13
C HIS A 28 3.42 -11.61 4.02
N LYS A 29 3.53 -11.16 2.77
CA LYS A 29 3.15 -11.96 1.60
C LYS A 29 4.25 -11.90 0.55
N ARG A 30 5.49 -12.21 0.97
CA ARG A 30 6.66 -12.20 0.09
C ARG A 30 6.36 -12.95 -1.20
N ASP A 31 6.54 -12.28 -2.32
CA ASP A 31 6.33 -12.85 -3.65
C ASP A 31 7.68 -12.93 -4.37
N SER A 32 8.26 -14.13 -4.41
CA SER A 32 9.56 -14.36 -5.04
C SER A 32 9.53 -14.12 -6.55
N ILE A 33 8.40 -14.33 -7.22
CA ILE A 33 8.29 -14.13 -8.67
C ILE A 33 8.44 -12.64 -8.98
N ILE A 34 7.72 -11.78 -8.26
CA ILE A 34 7.80 -10.33 -8.47
C ILE A 34 9.21 -9.82 -8.13
N ILE A 35 9.78 -10.26 -7.01
CA ILE A 35 11.11 -9.80 -6.56
C ILE A 35 12.21 -10.26 -7.51
N GLU A 36 12.20 -11.52 -7.91
CA GLU A 36 13.32 -12.13 -8.64
C GLU A 36 13.22 -11.87 -10.14
N ALA A 37 12.02 -11.95 -10.74
CA ALA A 37 11.86 -11.76 -12.17
C ALA A 37 12.03 -10.30 -12.58
N LEU A 38 11.61 -9.35 -11.73
CA LEU A 38 11.57 -7.93 -12.06
C LEU A 38 12.56 -7.08 -11.25
N GLY A 39 13.14 -7.61 -10.17
CA GLY A 39 14.06 -6.85 -9.30
C GLY A 39 15.41 -6.50 -9.94
N CYS A 40 15.73 -7.08 -11.10
CA CYS A 40 16.90 -6.66 -11.87
C CYS A 40 16.63 -5.47 -12.79
N LEU A 41 15.36 -5.08 -12.98
CA LEU A 41 14.92 -4.02 -13.88
C LEU A 41 14.55 -2.74 -13.14
N PHE A 42 14.05 -2.87 -11.91
CA PHE A 42 13.48 -1.77 -11.13
C PHE A 42 14.14 -1.61 -9.77
N GLU A 43 14.15 -0.37 -9.28
CA GLU A 43 14.35 -0.10 -7.87
C GLU A 43 12.98 -0.10 -7.17
N TRP A 44 12.80 -1.02 -6.23
CA TRP A 44 11.57 -1.13 -5.46
C TRP A 44 11.51 -0.07 -4.36
N VAL A 45 10.44 0.73 -4.38
CA VAL A 45 10.09 1.65 -3.29
C VAL A 45 8.99 1.00 -2.46
N PRO A 46 9.30 0.45 -1.27
CA PRO A 46 8.29 -0.19 -0.42
C PRO A 46 7.29 0.84 0.10
N VAL A 47 6.00 0.55 -0.03
CA VAL A 47 4.91 1.39 0.48
C VAL A 47 3.94 0.53 1.27
N CYS A 48 3.57 1.00 2.47
CA CYS A 48 2.44 0.44 3.21
C CYS A 48 1.51 1.58 3.61
N PRO A 49 0.45 1.85 2.83
CA PRO A 49 -0.45 2.98 3.09
C PRO A 49 -1.06 2.96 4.48
N GLU A 50 -1.33 1.77 5.01
CA GLU A 50 -1.90 1.55 6.34
C GLU A 50 -0.92 1.96 7.44
N VAL A 51 0.33 1.49 7.40
CA VAL A 51 1.36 1.86 8.38
C VAL A 51 1.76 3.33 8.24
N GLU A 52 1.82 3.87 7.02
CA GLU A 52 2.12 5.29 6.78
C GLU A 52 0.98 6.22 7.21
N ALA A 53 -0.28 5.76 7.15
CA ALA A 53 -1.41 6.40 7.82
C ALA A 53 -1.36 6.25 9.36
N GLY A 54 -0.36 5.52 9.87
CA GLY A 54 -0.02 5.30 11.28
C GLY A 54 -0.80 4.18 11.96
N LEU A 55 -1.32 3.22 11.21
CA LEU A 55 -1.91 2.02 11.80
C LEU A 55 -0.81 1.12 12.37
N GLY A 56 -1.13 0.46 13.48
CA GLY A 56 -0.26 -0.55 14.08
C GLY A 56 -0.15 -1.84 13.27
N VAL A 57 0.75 -2.69 13.71
CA VAL A 57 0.89 -4.08 13.29
C VAL A 57 1.00 -4.93 14.56
N PRO A 58 0.10 -5.91 14.81
CA PRO A 58 -1.09 -6.23 14.04
C PRO A 58 -2.19 -5.17 14.15
N ARG A 59 -3.24 -5.30 13.33
CA ARG A 59 -4.43 -4.42 13.29
C ARG A 59 -5.65 -5.19 12.82
N GLU A 60 -6.83 -4.60 12.99
CA GLU A 60 -8.05 -5.19 12.46
C GLU A 60 -8.03 -5.23 10.91
N PRO A 61 -8.58 -6.30 10.30
CA PRO A 61 -8.80 -6.33 8.85
C PRO A 61 -9.74 -5.21 8.42
N LEU A 62 -9.52 -4.74 7.20
CA LEU A 62 -10.24 -3.62 6.61
C LEU A 62 -11.01 -4.12 5.39
N ALA A 63 -12.22 -3.63 5.20
CA ALA A 63 -13.06 -3.89 4.04
C ALA A 63 -13.44 -2.57 3.37
N LEU A 64 -13.54 -2.60 2.04
CA LEU A 64 -14.15 -1.52 1.28
C LEU A 64 -15.66 -1.80 1.22
N GLU A 65 -16.46 -0.86 1.70
CA GLU A 65 -17.91 -0.83 1.53
C GLU A 65 -18.30 0.20 0.47
N GLY A 66 -19.26 -0.19 -0.37
CA GLY A 66 -19.76 0.60 -1.49
C GLY A 66 -20.24 -0.30 -2.61
N SER A 67 -21.19 0.17 -3.40
CA SER A 67 -21.67 -0.57 -4.57
C SER A 67 -20.60 -0.55 -5.68
N PRO A 68 -20.38 -1.65 -6.41
CA PRO A 68 -19.54 -1.63 -7.61
C PRO A 68 -20.03 -0.55 -8.59
N GLY A 69 -19.14 0.35 -8.99
CA GLY A 69 -19.47 1.47 -9.87
C GLY A 69 -20.01 2.72 -9.16
N ALA A 70 -20.15 2.71 -7.84
CA ALA A 70 -20.43 3.92 -7.08
C ALA A 70 -19.26 4.93 -7.19
N PRO A 71 -19.56 6.24 -7.20
CA PRO A 71 -18.56 7.30 -7.12
C PRO A 71 -17.52 7.04 -6.02
N GLU A 72 -16.26 7.41 -6.25
CA GLU A 72 -15.18 7.12 -5.30
C GLU A 72 -15.36 7.78 -3.93
N ASP A 73 -16.10 8.89 -3.86
CA ASP A 73 -16.44 9.61 -2.63
C ASP A 73 -17.57 8.93 -1.83
N GLU A 74 -18.32 8.01 -2.45
CA GLU A 74 -19.29 7.16 -1.76
C GLU A 74 -18.66 5.86 -1.22
N GLN A 75 -17.46 5.48 -1.67
CA GLN A 75 -16.73 4.32 -1.17
C GLN A 75 -16.15 4.59 0.22
N ARG A 76 -16.40 3.70 1.17
CA ARG A 76 -15.95 3.82 2.57
C ARG A 76 -15.08 2.63 2.95
N LEU A 77 -13.93 2.91 3.54
CA LEU A 77 -13.17 1.88 4.26
C LEU A 77 -13.83 1.64 5.62
N GLN A 78 -13.97 0.40 6.07
CA GLN A 78 -14.42 0.06 7.42
C GLN A 78 -13.55 -1.04 8.01
N ALA A 79 -13.26 -0.95 9.32
CA ALA A 79 -12.68 -2.10 10.01
C ALA A 79 -13.77 -3.17 10.19
N VAL A 80 -13.42 -4.42 9.94
CA VAL A 80 -14.38 -5.54 9.89
C VAL A 80 -15.03 -5.79 11.26
N ARG A 81 -14.42 -5.33 12.36
CA ARG A 81 -14.94 -5.54 13.72
C ARG A 81 -15.26 -4.25 14.49
N ARG A 82 -14.57 -3.13 14.26
CA ARG A 82 -14.90 -1.81 14.85
C ARG A 82 -15.05 -0.70 13.81
N ARG A 83 -16.17 0.02 13.87
CA ARG A 83 -16.70 0.74 12.72
C ARG A 83 -16.13 2.15 12.47
N ASP A 84 -15.59 2.87 13.46
CA ASP A 84 -15.71 4.35 13.38
C ASP A 84 -14.44 5.24 13.42
N GLU A 85 -13.23 4.79 13.77
CA GLU A 85 -12.05 5.72 13.86
C GLU A 85 -11.02 5.59 12.72
N PHE A 86 -11.06 4.51 11.95
CA PHE A 86 -10.00 4.12 11.03
C PHE A 86 -10.04 4.84 9.66
N VAL A 87 -11.25 5.11 9.17
CA VAL A 87 -11.54 5.56 7.80
C VAL A 87 -10.78 6.84 7.44
N GLU A 88 -10.81 7.82 8.35
CA GLU A 88 -10.27 9.16 8.08
C GLU A 88 -8.76 9.19 7.88
N ARG A 89 -8.01 8.31 8.57
CA ARG A 89 -6.54 8.31 8.49
C ARG A 89 -6.04 7.81 7.14
N VAL A 90 -6.64 6.74 6.61
CA VAL A 90 -6.26 6.21 5.30
C VAL A 90 -6.78 7.08 4.16
N LEU A 91 -7.99 7.64 4.29
CA LEU A 91 -8.48 8.62 3.31
C LEU A 91 -7.60 9.88 3.29
N SER A 92 -7.12 10.36 4.45
CA SER A 92 -6.17 11.46 4.53
C SER A 92 -4.85 11.16 3.80
N TYR A 93 -4.30 9.96 4.02
CA TYR A 93 -3.11 9.51 3.30
C TYR A 93 -3.33 9.47 1.78
N ARG A 94 -4.48 8.95 1.30
CA ARG A 94 -4.85 8.96 -0.13
C ARG A 94 -4.88 10.38 -0.71
N ARG A 95 -5.44 11.34 0.03
CA ARG A 95 -5.45 12.77 -0.35
C ARG A 95 -4.02 13.31 -0.46
N SER A 96 -3.14 12.97 0.49
CA SER A 96 -1.74 13.40 0.47
C SER A 96 -0.94 12.87 -0.72
N LEU A 97 -1.22 11.64 -1.18
CA LEU A 97 -0.56 11.05 -2.36
C LEU A 97 -0.97 11.75 -3.66
N ARG A 98 -2.25 12.13 -3.80
CA ARG A 98 -2.71 12.89 -4.99
C ARG A 98 -2.01 14.24 -5.12
N LEU A 99 -1.71 14.90 -4.00
CA LEU A 99 -0.99 16.18 -3.99
C LEU A 99 0.50 16.02 -4.35
N ARG A 100 1.13 14.91 -3.95
CA ARG A 100 2.56 14.64 -4.22
C ARG A 100 2.86 14.23 -5.66
N ASN A 101 1.90 13.65 -6.38
CA ASN A 101 2.10 13.17 -7.76
C ASN A 101 1.74 14.20 -8.84
N ASN A 102 1.23 15.38 -8.47
CA ASN A 102 0.90 16.50 -9.35
C ASN A 102 1.85 17.72 -9.17
N ALA A 103 3.00 17.51 -8.50
CA ALA A 103 4.06 18.49 -8.27
C ALA A 103 5.32 18.07 -9.03
#